data_AF-E7EDT8-F1
#
_entry.id   AF-E7EDT8-F1
#
_cell.length_a   1.000
_cell.length_b   1.000
_cell.length_c   1.000
_cell.angle_alpha   90.00
_cell.angle_beta   90.00
_cell.angle_gamma   90.00
#
_symmetry.space_group_name_H-M   'P 1'
#
loop_
_entity.id
_entity.type
_entity.pdbx_description
1 polymer ?
#
loop_
_entity_poly.entity_id
_entity_poly.type
_entity_poly.pdbx_seq_one_letter_code
_entity_poly.pdbx_strand_id
1 'polypeptide(L)'
;LQIHPSGKIDGSLEEDNPLSILEITAVDVGVVAIKGLFSGRYLAMNEKGRLYASEVYNKECEFVERIHELGYNTYASRHHSTTQPPVTGGNKRRAQAKKP
;
A
#
# COMPACT_ATOMS: atom_id res chain seq x y z
N LEU A 1 -6.58 3.17 1.89
CA LEU A 1 -5.99 2.16 0.98
C LEU A 1 -7.02 1.06 0.83
N GLN A 2 -7.28 0.57 -0.38
CA GLN A 2 -8.21 -0.54 -0.62
C GLN A 2 -7.67 -1.49 -1.68
N ILE A 3 -8.04 -2.77 -1.56
CA ILE A 3 -7.63 -3.83 -2.47
C ILE A 3 -8.87 -4.52 -3.02
N HIS A 4 -9.12 -4.37 -4.31
CA HIS A 4 -10.33 -4.89 -4.97
C HIS A 4 -10.17 -6.38 -5.32
N PRO A 5 -11.26 -7.16 -5.37
CA PRO A 5 -11.23 -8.55 -5.86
C PRO A 5 -10.75 -8.68 -7.31
N SER A 6 -10.84 -7.61 -8.11
CA SER A 6 -10.30 -7.53 -9.47
C SER A 6 -8.78 -7.36 -9.53
N GLY A 7 -8.13 -7.12 -8.40
CA GLY A 7 -6.69 -6.85 -8.30
C GLY A 7 -6.30 -5.37 -8.43
N LYS A 8 -7.26 -4.47 -8.64
CA LYS A 8 -7.03 -3.03 -8.58
C LYS A 8 -6.67 -2.60 -7.14
N ILE A 9 -5.73 -1.68 -7.01
CA ILE A 9 -5.35 -1.04 -5.74
C ILE A 9 -5.47 0.48 -5.90
N ASP A 10 -6.17 1.12 -4.98
CA ASP A 10 -6.30 2.58 -4.89
C ASP A 10 -6.65 3.02 -3.46
N GLY A 11 -7.11 4.26 -3.29
CA GLY A 11 -7.63 4.78 -2.03
C GLY A 11 -9.10 5.16 -2.15
N SER A 12 -9.84 5.04 -1.05
CA SER A 12 -11.20 5.56 -0.91
C SER A 12 -11.22 6.65 0.17
N LEU A 13 -12.20 7.54 0.08
CA LEU A 13 -12.58 8.49 1.14
C LEU A 13 -13.80 7.99 1.93
N GLU A 14 -14.40 6.87 1.53
CA GLU A 14 -15.49 6.21 2.26
C GLU A 14 -14.93 5.51 3.50
N GLU A 15 -15.41 5.90 4.67
CA GLU A 15 -14.93 5.38 5.96
C GLU A 15 -15.29 3.91 6.16
N ASP A 16 -16.49 3.50 5.76
CA ASP A 16 -17.02 2.14 6.00
C ASP A 16 -16.82 1.18 4.81
N ASN A 17 -15.84 1.45 3.94
CA ASN A 17 -15.61 0.60 2.76
C ASN A 17 -14.94 -0.73 3.15
N PRO A 18 -15.61 -1.89 2.96
CA PRO A 18 -15.04 -3.19 3.32
C PRO A 18 -13.73 -3.54 2.60
N LEU A 19 -13.53 -3.00 1.39
CA LEU A 19 -12.29 -3.23 0.62
C LEU A 19 -11.06 -2.54 1.24
N SER A 20 -11.29 -1.62 2.21
CA SER A 20 -10.25 -0.97 2.99
C SER A 20 -9.93 -1.70 4.31
N ILE A 21 -10.63 -2.80 4.63
CA ILE A 21 -10.32 -3.62 5.79
C ILE A 21 -9.15 -4.55 5.43
N LEU A 22 -8.00 -4.29 6.07
CA LEU A 22 -6.74 -4.96 5.82
C LEU A 22 -6.32 -5.78 7.04
N GLU A 23 -5.89 -7.01 6.80
CA GLU A 23 -5.19 -7.85 7.77
C GLU A 23 -3.68 -7.60 7.62
N ILE A 24 -3.02 -7.28 8.74
CA ILE A 24 -1.57 -7.10 8.81
C ILE A 24 -1.02 -8.23 9.68
N THR A 25 -0.18 -9.07 9.07
CA THR A 25 0.37 -10.27 9.73
C THR A 25 1.90 -10.15 9.76
N ALA A 26 2.48 -10.23 10.96
CA ALA A 26 3.93 -10.29 11.10
C ALA A 26 4.45 -11.63 10.54
N VAL A 27 5.41 -11.55 9.63
CA VAL A 27 6.08 -12.72 9.02
C VAL A 27 7.52 -12.87 9.47
N ASP A 28 8.11 -11.79 9.99
CA ASP A 28 9.45 -11.74 10.59
C ASP A 28 9.54 -10.51 11.51
N VAL A 29 10.65 -10.36 12.23
CA VAL A 29 10.91 -9.18 13.08
C VAL A 29 10.89 -7.91 12.23
N GLY A 30 9.89 -7.06 12.45
CA GLY A 30 9.70 -5.81 11.71
C GLY A 30 9.26 -5.99 10.25
N VAL A 31 8.81 -7.19 9.86
CA VAL A 31 8.32 -7.47 8.51
C VAL A 31 6.91 -8.01 8.56
N VAL A 32 6.05 -7.44 7.72
CA VAL A 32 4.63 -7.78 7.64
C VAL A 32 4.22 -8.18 6.23
N ALA A 33 3.18 -9.01 6.16
CA ALA A 33 2.34 -9.19 4.99
C ALA A 33 1.04 -8.43 5.19
N ILE A 34 0.55 -7.75 4.15
CA ILE A 34 -0.70 -6.99 4.19
C ILE A 34 -1.69 -7.63 3.22
N LYS A 35 -2.86 -8.04 3.71
CA LYS A 35 -3.89 -8.72 2.93
C LYS A 35 -5.22 -7.97 3.01
N GLY A 36 -5.89 -7.79 1.88
CA GLY A 36 -7.27 -7.32 1.86
C GLY A 36 -8.19 -8.43 2.37
N LEU A 37 -8.86 -8.22 3.50
CA LEU A 37 -9.66 -9.27 4.15
C LEU A 37 -10.79 -9.76 3.22
N PHE A 38 -11.47 -8.82 2.56
CA PHE A 38 -12.60 -9.12 1.69
C PHE A 38 -12.22 -9.50 0.26
N SER A 39 -11.07 -9.04 -0.24
CA SER A 39 -10.59 -9.44 -1.57
C SER A 39 -9.78 -10.73 -1.54
N GLY A 40 -9.27 -11.14 -0.38
CA GLY A 40 -8.41 -12.31 -0.23
C GLY A 40 -7.01 -12.14 -0.85
N ARG A 41 -6.68 -10.95 -1.36
CA ARG A 41 -5.44 -10.67 -2.08
C ARG A 41 -4.40 -10.00 -1.19
N TYR A 42 -3.14 -10.34 -1.37
CA TYR A 42 -2.01 -9.69 -0.72
C TYR A 42 -1.59 -8.44 -1.48
N LEU A 43 -1.26 -7.37 -0.75
CA LEU A 43 -0.49 -6.27 -1.29
C LEU A 43 0.91 -6.81 -1.62
N ALA A 44 1.41 -6.51 -2.81
CA ALA A 44 2.75 -6.88 -3.23
C ALA A 44 3.39 -5.74 -4.03
N MET A 45 4.73 -5.69 -4.03
CA MET A 45 5.50 -4.70 -4.78
C MET A 45 6.57 -5.39 -5.61
N ASN A 46 6.52 -5.20 -6.92
CA ASN A 46 7.51 -5.77 -7.82
C ASN A 46 8.83 -4.99 -7.82
N GLU A 47 9.83 -5.53 -8.50
CA GLU A 47 11.18 -4.95 -8.61
C GLU A 47 11.22 -3.53 -9.21
N LYS A 48 10.18 -3.13 -9.96
CA LYS A 48 10.02 -1.79 -10.53
C LYS A 48 9.39 -0.80 -9.54
N GLY A 49 9.16 -1.20 -8.30
CA GLY A 49 8.49 -0.41 -7.27
C GLY A 49 6.98 -0.24 -7.49
N ARG A 50 6.35 -1.05 -8.35
CA ARG A 50 4.91 -0.95 -8.64
C ARG A 50 4.14 -1.89 -7.74
N LEU A 51 3.11 -1.34 -7.08
CA LEU A 51 2.16 -2.13 -6.30
C LEU A 51 1.26 -2.95 -7.23
N TYR A 52 0.95 -4.17 -6.80
CA TYR A 52 -0.05 -5.04 -7.40
C TYR A 52 -0.68 -5.93 -6.32
N ALA A 53 -1.82 -6.56 -6.64
CA ALA A 53 -2.53 -7.44 -5.73
C ALA A 53 -2.29 -8.90 -6.11
N SER A 54 -1.59 -9.64 -5.25
CA SER A 54 -1.27 -11.05 -5.47
C SER A 54 -2.36 -11.97 -4.89
N GLU A 55 -2.75 -13.01 -5.63
CA GLU A 55 -3.67 -14.05 -5.12
C GLU A 55 -2.98 -15.02 -4.16
N VAL A 56 -1.66 -15.20 -4.34
CA VAL A 56 -0.85 -16.13 -3.58
C VAL A 56 0.25 -15.37 -2.87
N TYR A 57 0.49 -15.72 -1.61
CA TYR A 57 1.61 -15.17 -0.85
C TYR A 57 2.94 -15.47 -1.55
N ASN A 58 3.80 -14.46 -1.68
CA ASN A 58 5.13 -14.60 -2.25
C ASN A 58 6.08 -13.57 -1.62
N LYS A 59 7.38 -13.62 -1.95
CA LYS A 59 8.40 -12.71 -1.38
C LYS A 59 8.08 -11.22 -1.59
N GLU A 60 7.41 -10.85 -2.68
CA GLU A 60 7.06 -9.47 -3.00
C GLU A 60 5.92 -8.93 -2.12
N CYS A 61 5.27 -9.80 -1.32
CA CYS A 61 4.27 -9.44 -0.33
C CYS A 61 4.87 -8.98 1.02
N GLU A 62 6.19 -9.03 1.17
CA GLU A 62 6.89 -8.74 2.42
C GLU A 62 7.32 -7.27 2.49
N PHE A 63 6.81 -6.57 3.50
CA PHE A 63 7.11 -5.17 3.76
C PHE A 63 7.78 -4.99 5.12
N VAL A 64 8.86 -4.22 5.16
CA VAL A 64 9.44 -3.74 6.42
C VAL A 64 8.52 -2.65 6.97
N GLU A 65 7.95 -2.89 8.15
CA GLU A 65 7.15 -1.91 8.88
C GLU A 65 8.04 -1.02 9.73
N ARG A 66 7.81 0.30 9.68
CA ARG A 66 8.36 1.25 10.64
C ARG A 66 7.28 2.14 11.20
N ILE A 67 7.21 2.19 12.53
CA ILE A 67 6.34 3.07 13.29
C ILE A 67 7.09 4.40 13.46
N HIS A 68 6.53 5.49 12.95
CA HIS A 68 7.09 6.83 13.15
C HIS A 68 6.59 7.48 14.44
N GLU A 69 7.45 8.28 15.06
CA GLU A 69 7.14 9.08 16.26
C GLU A 69 5.95 10.03 16.07
N LEU A 70 5.67 10.42 14.82
CA LEU A 70 4.54 11.28 14.44
C LEU A 70 3.22 10.50 14.25
N GLY A 71 3.18 9.22 14.62
CA GLY A 71 1.95 8.42 14.65
C GLY A 71 1.50 7.84 13.31
N TYR A 72 2.38 7.80 12.30
CA TYR A 72 2.12 7.11 11.04
C TYR A 72 3.05 5.90 10.86
N ASN A 73 2.61 4.90 10.09
CA ASN A 73 3.43 3.76 9.73
C ASN A 73 3.93 3.89 8.30
N THR A 74 5.12 3.34 8.04
CA THR A 74 5.66 3.19 6.69
C THR A 74 5.90 1.72 6.41
N TYR A 75 5.68 1.33 5.15
CA TYR A 75 5.85 -0.04 4.67
C TYR A 75 6.71 0.01 3.42
N ALA A 76 7.92 -0.55 3.50
CA ALA A 76 8.86 -0.58 2.38
C ALA A 76 9.06 -2.03 1.90
N SER A 77 9.22 -2.25 0.59
CA SER A 77 9.53 -3.59 0.09
C SER A 77 10.79 -4.13 0.80
N ARG A 78 10.71 -5.36 1.33
CA ARG A 78 11.86 -6.03 1.95
C ARG A 78 12.97 -6.31 0.94
N HIS A 79 12.60 -6.58 -0.32
CA HIS A 79 13.50 -7.11 -1.33
C HIS A 79 13.91 -6.08 -2.39
N HIS A 80 13.22 -4.94 -2.47
CA HIS A 80 13.44 -3.95 -3.51
C HIS A 80 13.72 -2.57 -2.92
N SER A 81 14.88 -2.02 -3.27
CA SER A 81 15.18 -0.61 -3.04
C SER A 81 14.83 0.18 -4.30
N THR A 82 13.94 1.15 -4.18
CA THR A 82 13.77 2.14 -5.24
C THR A 82 14.77 3.26 -4.98
N THR A 83 15.76 3.42 -5.86
CA THR A 83 16.53 4.66 -5.91
C THR A 83 15.55 5.75 -6.36
N GLN A 84 14.86 6.39 -5.41
CA GLN A 84 14.08 7.58 -5.74
C GLN A 84 15.08 8.62 -6.25
N PRO A 85 14.99 9.11 -7.50
CA PRO A 85 15.63 10.38 -7.82
C PRO A 85 15.08 11.41 -6.82
N PRO A 86 15.93 12.32 -6.31
CA PRO A 86 15.51 13.28 -5.28
C PRO A 86 14.22 13.97 -5.71
N VAL A 87 13.23 13.93 -4.83
CA VAL A 87 11.92 14.55 -5.06
C VAL A 87 12.10 16.05 -5.29
N THR A 88 12.19 16.48 -6.54
CA THR A 88 12.07 17.90 -6.90
C THR A 88 10.61 18.28 -6.69
N GLY A 89 10.35 19.01 -5.60
CA GLY A 89 9.01 19.39 -5.15
C GLY A 89 8.16 20.00 -6.26
N GLY A 90 7.03 19.34 -6.54
CA GLY A 90 6.00 19.83 -7.45
C GLY A 90 4.66 19.90 -6.72
N ASN A 91 4.38 21.00 -6.04
CA ASN A 91 3.04 21.32 -5.56
C ASN A 91 2.08 21.42 -6.75
N LYS A 92 1.26 20.39 -7.00
CA LYS A 92 0.03 20.54 -7.79
C LYS A 92 -1.15 20.38 -6.87
N ARG A 93 -1.55 21.49 -6.24
CA ARG A 93 -2.87 21.66 -5.65
C ARG A 93 -3.90 21.35 -6.75
N ARG A 94 -4.64 20.25 -6.58
CA ARG A 94 -5.74 19.91 -7.47
C ARG A 94 -6.93 20.81 -7.10
N ALA A 95 -7.11 21.89 -7.86
CA ALA A 95 -8.27 22.76 -7.72
C ALA A 95 -9.54 21.96 -8.07
N GLN A 96 -10.45 21.79 -7.11
CA GLN A 96 -11.82 21.38 -7.40
C GLN A 96 -12.57 22.58 -7.98
N ALA A 97 -12.95 22.49 -9.26
CA ALA A 97 -13.97 23.37 -9.81
C ALA A 97 -15.34 22.81 -9.42
N LYS A 98 -15.99 23.41 -8.43
CA LYS A 98 -17.46 23.36 -8.31
C LYS A 98 -18.04 24.22 -9.43
N LYS A 99 -19.02 23.70 -10.18
CA LYS A 99 -19.85 24.49 -11.09
C LYS A 99 -21.31 24.01 -11.03
N PRO A 100 -22.24 24.92 -11.34
CA PRO A 100 -23.46 25.21 -10.58
C PRO A 100 -24.61 24.24 -10.78
#